data_AF-A0A355UG62-F1
#
_entry.id   AF-A0A355UG62-F1
#
_cell.length_a   1.000
_cell.length_b   1.000
_cell.length_c   1.000
_cell.angle_alpha   90.00
_cell.angle_beta   90.00
_cell.angle_gamma   90.00
#
_symmetry.space_group_name_H-M   'P 1'
#
loop_
_entity.id
_entity.type
_entity.pdbx_description
1 polymer ?
#
loop_
_entity_poly.entity_id
_entity_poly.type
_entity_poly.pdbx_seq_one_letter_code
_entity_poly.pdbx_strand_id
1 'polypeptide(L)'
;SGASNQDGYFDIVIGNPPYLKEGRVSKTIFEGLKHSPYYQGKMDLWYMFTCVGIDLLSKNGTLCFIATNNWVTSGGASKLRNKVVADSKIIQLVDFGNFMIFESASIQTMIMLFLKNNNIDNYTFDYRKLNGNTILTDTLDILNKKENSKAVYLSPIIIRDNFKDSYLTFNSNDFILEKISSAAFFFSEKEMAQGIVFPQDFLNNKNQKFLGCNYALGESIFGLTDQKKNELDLSDIELNIIKPYYTTEQIHKYYSNPNNSLWLIYTDSKFKNPNSMNNYPNLKKHLDRFSNVITSDNKPYGLHRAREERFFRGEKILALRKCVGTPSFSYSDFDCYVSATFYVIKTDRVNLKYLTGLLNSKLIA
;
A
#
# COMPACT_ATOMS: atom_id res chain seq x y z
N SER A 1 -21.69 44.09 14.56
CA SER A 1 -20.26 44.22 14.27
C SER A 1 -19.51 43.26 15.18
N GLY A 2 -18.72 42.34 14.62
CA GLY A 2 -17.96 41.37 15.42
C GLY A 2 -17.69 40.03 14.73
N ALA A 3 -17.42 40.00 13.42
CA ALA A 3 -16.72 38.89 12.80
C ALA A 3 -15.23 39.23 12.85
N SER A 4 -14.55 38.92 13.95
CA SER A 4 -13.09 39.05 14.03
C SER A 4 -12.45 37.91 13.24
N ASN A 5 -11.70 38.28 12.19
CA ASN A 5 -10.73 37.43 11.50
C ASN A 5 -10.00 36.53 12.50
N GLN A 6 -10.15 35.20 12.38
CA GLN A 6 -9.27 34.25 13.06
C GLN A 6 -7.95 34.14 12.30
N ASP A 7 -7.21 35.24 12.23
CA ASP A 7 -5.79 35.13 11.91
C ASP A 7 -5.12 34.46 13.12
N GLY A 8 -4.30 33.43 12.85
CA GLY A 8 -3.58 32.73 13.92
C GLY A 8 -2.60 33.66 14.64
N TYR A 9 -2.06 33.20 15.76
CA TYR A 9 -1.32 34.05 16.71
C TYR A 9 0.20 33.87 16.65
N PHE A 10 0.71 32.84 15.98
CA PHE A 10 2.13 32.52 15.97
C PHE A 10 2.80 32.88 14.65
N ASP A 11 3.91 33.60 14.71
CA ASP A 11 4.72 33.87 13.51
C ASP A 11 5.53 32.64 13.08
N ILE A 12 5.89 31.78 14.04
CA ILE A 12 6.70 30.59 13.78
C ILE A 12 6.18 29.41 14.60
N VAL A 13 6.01 28.26 13.94
CA VAL A 13 5.75 26.96 14.57
C VAL A 13 6.85 25.99 14.15
N ILE A 14 7.69 25.54 15.09
CA ILE A 14 8.79 24.60 14.81
C ILE A 14 8.62 23.36 15.69
N GLY A 15 8.90 22.17 15.15
CA GLY A 15 8.86 20.97 15.98
C GLY A 15 9.23 19.67 15.29
N ASN A 16 9.41 18.65 16.11
CA ASN A 16 9.48 17.24 15.71
C ASN A 16 8.25 16.53 16.30
N PRO A 17 7.11 16.51 15.57
CA PRO A 17 5.85 15.98 16.11
C PRO A 17 5.91 14.46 16.32
N PRO A 18 5.02 13.87 17.15
CA PRO A 18 5.06 12.45 17.46
C PRO A 18 4.63 11.54 16.28
N TYR A 19 5.40 10.50 15.99
CA TYR A 19 5.14 9.56 14.89
C TYR A 19 4.34 8.33 15.34
N LEU A 20 3.02 8.48 15.45
CA LEU A 20 2.12 7.39 15.83
C LEU A 20 1.18 7.05 14.66
N LYS A 21 1.29 5.82 14.12
CA LYS A 21 0.47 5.37 12.99
C LYS A 21 -0.80 4.67 13.46
N GLU A 22 -1.96 5.11 12.99
CA GLU A 22 -3.24 4.45 13.26
C GLU A 22 -3.21 3.00 12.74
N GLY A 23 -3.60 2.06 13.61
CA GLY A 23 -3.52 0.62 13.35
C GLY A 23 -2.20 -0.05 13.76
N ARG A 24 -1.18 0.74 14.15
CA ARG A 24 0.04 0.21 14.81
C ARG A 24 0.09 0.50 16.31
N VAL A 25 -0.71 1.45 16.78
CA VAL A 25 -0.85 1.81 18.19
C VAL A 25 -2.26 1.50 18.68
N SER A 26 -2.49 1.64 20.00
CA SER A 26 -3.82 1.45 20.59
C SER A 26 -4.86 2.33 19.89
N LYS A 27 -6.03 1.74 19.59
CA LYS A 27 -7.16 2.45 18.97
C LYS A 27 -7.63 3.64 19.80
N THR A 28 -7.51 3.55 21.12
CA THR A 28 -7.91 4.60 22.08
C THR A 28 -7.23 5.95 21.84
N ILE A 29 -6.02 5.96 21.27
CA ILE A 29 -5.28 7.20 20.95
C ILE A 29 -6.02 8.04 19.90
N PHE A 30 -6.69 7.38 18.95
CA PHE A 30 -7.36 8.06 17.83
C PHE A 30 -8.86 8.24 18.04
N GLU A 31 -9.48 7.53 18.98
CA GLU A 31 -10.93 7.58 19.22
C GLU A 31 -11.44 8.99 19.48
N GLY A 32 -10.78 9.73 20.38
CA GLY A 32 -11.12 11.13 20.66
C GLY A 32 -10.80 12.11 19.53
N LEU A 33 -10.01 11.70 18.54
CA LEU A 33 -9.58 12.54 17.42
C LEU A 33 -10.51 12.42 16.20
N LYS A 34 -11.39 11.41 16.16
CA LYS A 34 -12.25 11.13 14.99
C LYS A 34 -13.19 12.26 14.60
N HIS A 35 -13.52 13.13 15.54
CA HIS A 35 -14.37 14.31 15.32
C HIS A 35 -13.63 15.47 14.66
N SER A 36 -12.28 15.46 14.64
CA SER A 36 -11.50 16.52 14.02
C SER A 36 -11.74 16.57 12.51
N PRO A 37 -11.85 17.76 11.89
CA PRO A 37 -11.89 17.88 10.43
C PRO A 37 -10.65 17.30 9.75
N TYR A 38 -9.52 17.21 10.47
CA TYR A 38 -8.25 16.70 9.96
C TYR A 38 -8.06 15.19 10.12
N TYR A 39 -8.96 14.51 10.84
CA TYR A 39 -8.88 13.07 10.98
C TYR A 39 -9.18 12.34 9.67
N GLN A 40 -8.38 11.33 9.36
CA GLN A 40 -8.65 10.37 8.29
C GLN A 40 -8.12 8.99 8.71
N GLY A 41 -8.79 7.93 8.26
CA GLY A 41 -8.36 6.58 8.59
C GLY A 41 -6.97 6.24 8.07
N LYS A 42 -6.21 5.44 8.82
CA LYS A 42 -4.83 4.98 8.51
C LYS A 42 -3.80 6.12 8.45
N MET A 43 -4.07 7.23 9.12
CA MET A 43 -3.16 8.37 9.22
C MET A 43 -2.00 8.15 10.20
N ASP A 44 -1.01 9.03 10.13
CA ASP A 44 -0.06 9.25 11.22
C ASP A 44 -0.48 10.48 12.02
N LEU A 45 -0.36 10.43 13.35
CA LEU A 45 -0.86 11.47 14.25
C LEU A 45 -0.27 12.85 13.95
N TRP A 46 1.01 12.91 13.57
CA TRP A 46 1.67 14.17 13.24
C TRP A 46 1.01 14.92 12.08
N TYR A 47 0.24 14.25 11.21
CA TYR A 47 -0.53 14.93 10.17
C TYR A 47 -1.51 15.95 10.75
N MET A 48 -2.13 15.65 11.91
CA MET A 48 -2.99 16.60 12.61
C MET A 48 -2.19 17.76 13.21
N PHE A 49 -1.01 17.47 13.78
CA PHE A 49 -0.12 18.51 14.31
C PHE A 49 0.26 19.52 13.23
N THR A 50 0.51 19.07 12.00
CA THR A 50 0.80 19.99 10.88
C THR A 50 -0.42 20.81 10.49
N CYS A 51 -1.61 20.19 10.39
CA CYS A 51 -2.83 20.92 10.04
C CYS A 51 -3.17 22.00 11.08
N VAL A 52 -3.14 21.64 12.37
CA VAL A 52 -3.35 22.56 13.49
C VAL A 52 -2.24 23.61 13.55
N GLY A 53 -0.98 23.22 13.30
CA GLY A 53 0.15 24.14 13.24
C GLY A 53 -0.06 25.23 12.18
N ILE A 54 -0.57 24.87 10.99
CA ILE A 54 -0.92 25.84 9.93
C ILE A 54 -2.08 26.74 10.38
N ASP A 55 -3.09 26.22 11.08
CA ASP A 55 -4.19 27.06 11.61
C ASP A 55 -3.70 28.11 12.60
N LEU A 56 -2.79 27.71 13.48
CA LEU A 56 -2.25 28.55 14.55
C LEU A 56 -1.32 29.66 14.04
N LEU A 57 -0.79 29.55 12.82
CA LEU A 57 0.09 30.57 12.26
C LEU A 57 -0.65 31.87 11.96
N SER A 58 0.00 33.00 12.22
CA SER A 58 -0.40 34.33 11.71
C SER A 58 -0.26 34.38 10.18
N LYS A 59 -0.85 35.38 9.53
CA LYS A 59 -0.68 35.59 8.09
C LYS A 59 0.81 35.77 7.77
N ASN A 60 1.32 34.99 6.81
CA ASN A 60 2.76 34.89 6.50
C ASN A 60 3.64 34.30 7.61
N GLY A 61 3.05 33.68 8.65
CA GLY A 61 3.79 32.86 9.60
C GLY A 61 4.36 31.60 8.93
N THR A 62 5.37 30.98 9.54
CA THR A 62 6.11 29.85 8.98
C THR A 62 6.07 28.61 9.87
N LEU A 63 5.80 27.45 9.30
CA LEU A 63 5.90 26.15 9.96
C LEU A 63 7.14 25.41 9.48
N CYS A 64 7.97 24.92 10.41
CA CYS A 64 9.15 24.09 10.12
C CYS A 64 9.13 22.79 10.92
N PHE A 65 8.83 21.67 10.27
CA PHE A 65 8.76 20.36 10.92
C PHE A 65 9.79 19.38 10.37
N ILE A 66 10.26 18.50 11.26
CA ILE A 66 10.95 17.26 10.87
C ILE A 66 9.96 16.11 11.05
N ALA A 67 9.58 15.44 9.97
CA ALA A 67 8.64 14.32 10.02
C ALA A 67 8.93 13.24 8.98
N THR A 68 8.15 12.17 9.00
CA THR A 68 8.31 11.04 8.07
C THR A 68 8.06 11.47 6.63
N ASN A 69 8.96 11.18 5.70
CA ASN A 69 8.89 11.69 4.31
C ASN A 69 7.72 11.13 3.48
N ASN A 70 7.12 10.01 3.88
CA ASN A 70 6.10 9.29 3.10
C ASN A 70 4.72 9.99 2.98
N TRP A 71 4.48 11.11 3.67
CA TRP A 71 3.18 11.80 3.66
C TRP A 71 2.78 12.31 2.27
N VAL A 72 3.78 12.64 1.44
CA VAL A 72 3.59 13.11 0.06
C VAL A 72 2.89 12.07 -0.84
N THR A 73 3.00 10.79 -0.52
CA THR A 73 2.41 9.67 -1.29
C THR A 73 1.52 8.73 -0.46
N SER A 74 1.37 8.98 0.85
CA SER A 74 0.55 8.13 1.73
C SER A 74 -0.94 8.37 1.53
N GLY A 75 -1.71 7.31 1.26
CA GLY A 75 -3.17 7.41 1.14
C GLY A 75 -3.85 8.00 2.39
N GLY A 76 -3.32 7.71 3.59
CA GLY A 76 -3.81 8.25 4.86
C GLY A 76 -3.33 9.68 5.17
N ALA A 77 -2.73 10.38 4.19
CA ALA A 77 -2.27 11.75 4.31
C ALA A 77 -2.99 12.72 3.34
N SER A 78 -4.09 12.29 2.68
CA SER A 78 -4.77 13.13 1.67
C SER A 78 -5.25 14.46 2.25
N LYS A 79 -5.90 14.44 3.43
CA LYS A 79 -6.31 15.69 4.12
C LYS A 79 -5.13 16.61 4.45
N LEU A 80 -4.00 16.06 4.86
CA LEU A 80 -2.78 16.85 5.12
C LEU A 80 -2.27 17.49 3.83
N ARG A 81 -2.15 16.73 2.74
CA ARG A 81 -1.70 17.28 1.46
C ARG A 81 -2.60 18.39 0.97
N ASN A 82 -3.92 18.19 1.02
CA ASN A 82 -4.89 19.23 0.66
C ASN A 82 -4.75 20.45 1.56
N LYS A 83 -4.55 20.30 2.88
CA LYS A 83 -4.33 21.41 3.80
C LYS A 83 -3.08 22.21 3.45
N VAL A 84 -1.97 21.52 3.17
CA VAL A 84 -0.71 22.16 2.76
C VAL A 84 -0.91 22.90 1.43
N VAL A 85 -1.49 22.25 0.42
CA VAL A 85 -1.71 22.83 -0.92
C VAL A 85 -2.75 23.95 -0.91
N ALA A 86 -3.71 23.97 0.00
CA ALA A 86 -4.74 25.02 0.05
C ALA A 86 -4.31 26.22 0.90
N ASP A 87 -3.68 25.97 2.05
CA ASP A 87 -3.53 27.01 3.09
C ASP A 87 -2.09 27.48 3.28
N SER A 88 -1.12 26.84 2.62
CA SER A 88 0.27 27.24 2.67
C SER A 88 0.93 27.31 1.30
N LYS A 89 2.07 27.99 1.27
CA LYS A 89 3.06 27.92 0.20
C LYS A 89 4.20 27.03 0.72
N ILE A 90 4.53 25.98 -0.03
CA ILE A 90 5.73 25.18 0.25
C ILE A 90 6.95 26.04 -0.06
N ILE A 91 7.85 26.20 0.91
CA ILE A 91 9.10 26.95 0.73
C ILE A 91 10.26 26.01 0.48
N GLN A 92 10.36 24.94 1.28
CA GLN A 92 11.43 23.98 1.17
C GLN A 92 11.00 22.60 1.65
N LEU A 93 11.47 21.57 0.95
CA LEU A 93 11.43 20.18 1.41
C LEU A 93 12.84 19.59 1.28
N VAL A 94 13.38 19.07 2.38
CA VAL A 94 14.68 18.39 2.41
C VAL A 94 14.45 16.93 2.80
N ASP A 95 14.41 16.04 1.81
CA ASP A 95 14.20 14.60 1.95
C ASP A 95 15.54 13.88 2.16
N PHE A 96 15.72 13.24 3.33
CA PHE A 96 16.93 12.48 3.60
C PHE A 96 16.94 11.10 2.91
N GLY A 97 15.88 10.77 2.17
CA GLY A 97 15.79 9.54 1.39
C GLY A 97 15.88 8.31 2.29
N ASN A 98 16.87 7.44 2.02
CA ASN A 98 17.10 6.23 2.82
C ASN A 98 17.99 6.48 4.05
N PHE A 99 18.54 7.68 4.22
CA PHE A 99 19.39 7.99 5.36
C PHE A 99 18.55 8.09 6.63
N MET A 100 18.91 7.32 7.65
CA MET A 100 18.23 7.33 8.95
C MET A 100 18.90 8.37 9.86
N ILE A 101 18.30 9.56 9.95
CA ILE A 101 18.83 10.67 10.76
C ILE A 101 18.85 10.34 12.26
N PHE A 102 17.88 9.55 12.73
CA PHE A 102 17.73 9.20 14.13
C PHE A 102 18.14 7.75 14.36
N GLU A 103 19.20 7.52 15.12
CA GLU A 103 19.76 6.18 15.38
C GLU A 103 18.74 5.22 16.03
N SER A 104 17.87 5.75 16.89
CA SER A 104 16.88 4.98 17.65
C SER A 104 15.59 4.67 16.88
N ALA A 105 15.40 5.24 15.68
CA ALA A 105 14.18 5.11 14.91
C ALA A 105 14.49 4.75 13.45
N SER A 106 14.07 3.55 13.01
CA SER A 106 14.18 3.13 11.60
C SER A 106 13.11 3.81 10.72
N ILE A 107 13.16 5.13 10.64
CA ILE A 107 12.17 5.97 9.97
C ILE A 107 12.88 6.98 9.07
N GLN A 108 12.46 7.01 7.80
CA GLN A 108 12.93 7.99 6.83
C GLN A 108 12.25 9.33 7.08
N THR A 109 13.05 10.40 7.21
CA THR A 109 12.56 11.72 7.58
C THR A 109 12.85 12.78 6.52
N MET A 110 12.16 13.90 6.66
CA MET A 110 12.26 15.08 5.81
C MET A 110 12.09 16.33 6.68
N ILE A 111 12.81 17.40 6.36
CA ILE A 111 12.52 18.74 6.87
C ILE A 111 11.53 19.41 5.91
N MET A 112 10.46 19.98 6.47
CA MET A 112 9.40 20.63 5.72
C MET A 112 9.24 22.07 6.21
N LEU A 113 9.33 23.03 5.28
CA LEU A 113 9.17 24.45 5.55
C LEU A 113 7.99 24.99 4.75
N PHE A 114 6.96 25.47 5.45
CA PHE A 114 5.73 26.00 4.87
C PHE A 114 5.49 27.44 5.34
N LEU A 115 5.06 28.29 4.43
CA LEU A 115 4.61 29.66 4.73
C LEU A 115 3.08 29.70 4.67
N LYS A 116 2.40 30.20 5.71
CA LYS A 116 0.94 30.37 5.66
C LYS A 116 0.57 31.40 4.60
N ASN A 117 0.02 30.90 3.51
CA ASN A 117 -0.32 31.67 2.32
C ASN A 117 -1.23 30.83 1.43
N ASN A 118 -2.44 31.32 1.18
CA ASN A 118 -3.44 30.69 0.33
C ASN A 118 -3.71 31.48 -0.97
N ASN A 119 -2.95 32.54 -1.23
CA ASN A 119 -3.19 33.47 -2.35
C ASN A 119 -2.17 33.31 -3.49
N ILE A 120 -0.96 32.83 -3.20
CA ILE A 120 0.07 32.63 -4.21
C ILE A 120 -0.10 31.24 -4.81
N ASP A 121 -0.29 31.17 -6.12
CA ASP A 121 -0.31 29.93 -6.90
C ASP A 121 0.82 29.95 -7.95
N ASN A 122 1.02 28.83 -8.65
CA ASN A 122 2.03 28.65 -9.70
C ASN A 122 3.43 29.10 -9.22
N TYR A 123 3.84 28.59 -8.05
CA TYR A 123 5.10 28.96 -7.42
C TYR A 123 6.09 27.80 -7.43
N THR A 124 7.38 28.13 -7.49
CA THR A 124 8.46 27.18 -7.26
C THR A 124 8.86 27.12 -5.79
N PHE A 125 9.48 26.01 -5.39
CA PHE A 125 10.05 25.82 -4.07
C PHE A 125 11.36 25.03 -4.12
N ASP A 126 12.14 25.08 -3.04
CA ASP A 126 13.44 24.40 -2.97
C ASP A 126 13.27 22.93 -2.54
N TYR A 127 13.40 22.01 -3.49
CA TYR A 127 13.34 20.57 -3.21
C TYR A 127 14.74 19.97 -3.23
N ARG A 128 15.08 19.26 -2.15
CA ARG A 128 16.37 18.58 -1.99
C ARG A 128 16.12 17.15 -1.60
N LYS A 129 16.79 16.19 -2.23
CA LYS A 129 16.65 14.78 -1.89
C LYS A 129 17.95 14.01 -1.98
N LEU A 130 18.26 13.23 -0.96
CA LEU A 130 19.31 12.22 -1.01
C LEU A 130 18.86 10.94 -1.71
N ASN A 131 19.76 10.35 -2.49
CA ASN A 131 19.55 9.13 -3.24
C ASN A 131 20.68 8.13 -2.99
N GLY A 132 20.33 6.84 -3.01
CA GLY A 132 21.29 5.75 -2.87
C GLY A 132 21.82 5.57 -1.44
N ASN A 133 23.05 5.04 -1.34
CA ASN A 133 23.73 4.80 -0.07
C ASN A 133 24.50 6.05 0.36
N THR A 134 24.00 6.73 1.38
CA THR A 134 24.50 8.02 1.84
C THR A 134 25.11 7.94 3.24
N ILE A 135 25.97 8.92 3.54
CA ILE A 135 26.64 9.08 4.84
C ILE A 135 26.28 10.44 5.46
N LEU A 136 26.67 10.67 6.71
CA LEU A 136 26.35 11.90 7.43
C LEU A 136 26.81 13.17 6.68
N THR A 137 27.97 13.16 6.03
CA THR A 137 28.46 14.32 5.28
C THR A 137 27.53 14.68 4.12
N ASP A 138 26.92 13.69 3.46
CA ASP A 138 25.93 13.92 2.39
C ASP A 138 24.72 14.69 2.94
N THR A 139 24.30 14.42 4.18
CA THR A 139 23.21 15.16 4.83
C THR A 139 23.58 16.61 5.11
N LEU A 140 24.83 16.87 5.52
CA LEU A 140 25.31 18.23 5.76
C LEU A 140 25.41 19.02 4.46
N ASP A 141 25.81 18.37 3.37
CA ASP A 141 25.87 19.00 2.05
C ASP A 141 24.47 19.44 1.58
N ILE A 142 23.46 18.57 1.67
CA ILE A 142 22.10 18.94 1.25
C ILE A 142 21.49 20.02 2.13
N LEU A 143 21.80 20.08 3.43
CA LEU A 143 21.32 21.14 4.31
C LEU A 143 21.94 22.49 3.94
N ASN A 144 23.22 22.49 3.58
CA ASN A 144 23.95 23.68 3.15
C ASN A 144 23.80 23.99 1.65
N LYS A 145 23.00 23.20 0.91
CA LYS A 145 22.82 23.32 -0.56
C LYS A 145 24.15 23.25 -1.34
N LYS A 146 25.08 22.40 -0.89
CA LYS A 146 26.35 22.15 -1.58
C LYS A 146 26.15 21.12 -2.70
N GLU A 147 26.92 21.22 -3.77
CA GLU A 147 26.91 20.20 -4.81
C GLU A 147 27.25 18.83 -4.20
N ASN A 148 26.42 17.83 -4.48
CA ASN A 148 26.59 16.48 -3.98
C ASN A 148 26.04 15.49 -5.02
N SER A 149 26.87 14.56 -5.46
CA SER A 149 26.54 13.59 -6.53
C SER A 149 25.45 12.59 -6.14
N LYS A 150 25.16 12.45 -4.84
CA LYS A 150 24.09 11.63 -4.28
C LYS A 150 22.86 12.45 -3.92
N ALA A 151 22.82 13.72 -4.27
CA ALA A 151 21.70 14.60 -4.02
C ALA A 151 21.05 15.06 -5.34
N VAL A 152 19.75 15.28 -5.26
CA VAL A 152 18.95 15.91 -6.30
C VAL A 152 18.45 17.24 -5.76
N TYR A 153 18.66 18.30 -6.55
CA TYR A 153 18.20 19.65 -6.28
C TYR A 153 17.23 20.05 -7.38
N LEU A 154 15.97 20.28 -7.04
CA LEU A 154 14.92 20.66 -7.99
C LEU A 154 14.27 21.98 -7.55
N SER A 155 13.61 22.62 -8.50
CA SER A 155 12.69 23.73 -8.24
C SER A 155 11.31 23.40 -8.81
N PRO A 156 10.58 22.43 -8.22
CA PRO A 156 9.30 22.00 -8.75
C PRO A 156 8.27 23.12 -8.65
N ILE A 157 7.28 23.09 -9.54
CA ILE A 157 6.18 24.07 -9.57
C ILE A 157 4.96 23.46 -8.87
N ILE A 158 4.33 24.23 -7.99
CA ILE A 158 3.01 23.91 -7.45
C ILE A 158 1.98 24.78 -8.16
N ILE A 159 1.06 24.11 -8.86
CA ILE A 159 -0.22 24.66 -9.31
C ILE A 159 -1.29 24.02 -8.43
N ARG A 160 -1.95 24.79 -7.57
CA ARG A 160 -2.81 24.27 -6.50
C ARG A 160 -3.91 23.35 -7.01
N ASP A 161 -4.55 23.71 -8.12
CA ASP A 161 -5.60 22.89 -8.73
C ASP A 161 -5.08 21.53 -9.23
N ASN A 162 -3.87 21.46 -9.77
CA ASN A 162 -3.25 20.19 -10.19
C ASN A 162 -2.90 19.29 -9.00
N PHE A 163 -2.67 19.89 -7.83
CA PHE A 163 -2.27 19.19 -6.61
C PHE A 163 -3.41 18.94 -5.61
N LYS A 164 -4.64 19.33 -5.97
CA LYS A 164 -5.83 19.01 -5.18
C LYS A 164 -6.14 17.52 -5.25
N ASP A 165 -6.32 16.89 -4.10
CA ASP A 165 -6.63 15.47 -3.97
C ASP A 165 -5.60 14.52 -4.60
N SER A 166 -4.40 15.01 -4.91
CA SER A 166 -3.35 14.25 -5.59
C SER A 166 -2.14 13.99 -4.69
N TYR A 167 -1.18 13.22 -5.19
CA TYR A 167 0.11 13.00 -4.52
C TYR A 167 1.10 14.12 -4.86
N LEU A 168 2.00 14.42 -3.93
CA LEU A 168 3.05 15.42 -4.13
C LEU A 168 4.36 14.72 -4.57
N THR A 169 4.43 14.36 -5.84
CA THR A 169 5.64 13.77 -6.44
C THR A 169 6.43 14.82 -7.19
N PHE A 170 7.75 14.80 -7.01
CA PHE A 170 8.66 15.75 -7.66
C PHE A 170 9.77 14.97 -8.36
N ASN A 171 9.83 15.04 -9.69
CA ASN A 171 10.85 14.38 -10.48
C ASN A 171 11.36 15.33 -11.57
N SER A 172 12.65 15.24 -11.91
CA SER A 172 13.21 15.95 -13.06
C SER A 172 12.58 15.53 -14.39
N ASN A 173 11.91 14.37 -14.43
CA ASN A 173 11.33 13.78 -15.62
C ASN A 173 9.79 13.83 -15.66
N ASP A 174 9.14 14.68 -14.86
CA ASP A 174 7.67 14.74 -14.81
C ASP A 174 7.07 15.05 -16.20
N PHE A 175 7.73 15.86 -17.03
CA PHE A 175 7.30 16.13 -18.41
C PHE A 175 7.22 14.87 -19.29
N ILE A 176 8.05 13.85 -19.03
CA ILE A 176 8.00 12.56 -19.75
C ILE A 176 6.75 11.80 -19.33
N LEU A 177 6.48 11.76 -18.02
CA LEU A 177 5.30 11.08 -17.46
C LEU A 177 4.01 11.74 -17.93
N GLU A 178 3.97 13.07 -18.01
CA GLU A 178 2.83 13.83 -18.56
C GLU A 178 2.59 13.50 -20.04
N LYS A 179 3.66 13.47 -20.85
CA LYS A 179 3.57 13.06 -22.27
C LYS A 179 3.11 11.62 -22.45
N ILE A 180 3.53 10.71 -21.58
CA ILE A 180 3.05 9.33 -21.59
C ILE A 180 1.56 9.30 -21.23
N SER A 181 1.18 9.98 -20.14
CA SER A 181 -0.18 10.00 -19.62
C SER A 181 -1.20 10.55 -20.61
N SER A 182 -0.85 11.57 -21.40
CA SER A 182 -1.76 12.21 -22.36
C SER A 182 -2.17 11.31 -23.54
N ALA A 183 -1.42 10.23 -23.81
CA ALA A 183 -1.73 9.26 -24.84
C ALA A 183 -1.77 7.81 -24.29
N ALA A 184 -1.84 7.64 -22.97
CA ALA A 184 -1.73 6.33 -22.34
C ALA A 184 -2.99 5.47 -22.51
N PHE A 185 -2.75 4.17 -22.63
CA PHE A 185 -3.78 3.15 -22.43
C PHE A 185 -3.91 2.85 -20.94
N PHE A 186 -5.12 2.99 -20.39
CA PHE A 186 -5.42 2.64 -19.00
C PHE A 186 -6.29 1.37 -18.93
N PHE A 187 -5.89 0.44 -18.07
CA PHE A 187 -6.74 -0.68 -17.67
C PHE A 187 -7.87 -0.17 -16.78
N SER A 188 -9.07 -0.68 -16.99
CA SER A 188 -10.20 -0.47 -16.10
C SER A 188 -10.12 -1.35 -14.86
N GLU A 189 -10.87 -1.02 -13.82
CA GLU A 189 -10.98 -1.83 -12.61
C GLU A 189 -11.52 -3.24 -12.88
N LYS A 190 -12.23 -3.45 -14.00
CA LYS A 190 -12.74 -4.77 -14.41
C LYS A 190 -11.66 -5.66 -15.00
N GLU A 191 -10.53 -5.08 -15.42
CA GLU A 191 -9.42 -5.79 -16.07
C GLU A 191 -8.30 -6.16 -15.10
N MET A 192 -8.32 -5.63 -13.87
CA MET A 192 -7.29 -5.91 -12.88
C MET A 192 -7.87 -6.30 -11.54
N ALA A 193 -7.22 -7.25 -10.88
CA ALA A 193 -7.53 -7.61 -9.51
C ALA A 193 -6.25 -7.88 -8.71
N GLN A 194 -6.28 -7.60 -7.42
CA GLN A 194 -5.37 -8.26 -6.50
C GLN A 194 -5.75 -9.75 -6.39
N GLY A 195 -4.77 -10.63 -6.20
CA GLY A 195 -5.03 -12.00 -5.81
C GLY A 195 -5.81 -12.14 -4.49
N ILE A 196 -6.04 -13.38 -4.11
CA ILE A 196 -6.91 -13.78 -3.01
C ILE A 196 -6.30 -13.34 -1.67
N VAL A 197 -7.12 -12.74 -0.82
CA VAL A 197 -6.73 -12.42 0.56
C VAL A 197 -7.40 -13.41 1.49
N PHE A 198 -6.61 -14.32 2.03
CA PHE A 198 -6.94 -15.08 3.24
C PHE A 198 -5.86 -14.80 4.28
N PRO A 199 -6.23 -14.65 5.56
CA PRO A 199 -5.23 -14.34 6.57
C PRO A 199 -4.52 -15.59 7.12
N GLN A 200 -4.97 -16.80 6.76
CA GLN A 200 -4.44 -18.08 7.23
C GLN A 200 -4.55 -19.17 6.14
N ASP A 201 -3.63 -19.24 5.17
CA ASP A 201 -3.51 -20.42 4.29
C ASP A 201 -3.00 -21.64 5.05
N PHE A 202 -1.81 -21.47 5.64
CA PHE A 202 -1.12 -22.47 6.45
C PHE A 202 -0.80 -21.89 7.82
N LEU A 203 -0.72 -22.75 8.83
CA LEU A 203 -0.48 -22.32 10.20
C LEU A 203 0.93 -21.74 10.35
N ASN A 204 1.02 -20.46 10.67
CA ASN A 204 2.29 -19.80 10.97
C ASN A 204 2.65 -19.88 12.46
N ASN A 205 3.89 -19.51 12.80
CA ASN A 205 4.41 -19.57 14.16
C ASN A 205 3.59 -18.77 15.19
N LYS A 206 3.08 -17.58 14.79
CA LYS A 206 2.25 -16.75 15.67
C LYS A 206 0.94 -17.45 16.05
N ASN A 207 0.26 -18.02 15.06
CA ASN A 207 -1.02 -18.71 15.25
C ASN A 207 -0.83 -20.05 15.96
N GLN A 208 0.27 -20.77 15.70
CA GLN A 208 0.61 -22.00 16.41
C GLN A 208 0.80 -21.73 17.91
N LYS A 209 1.55 -20.69 18.28
CA LYS A 209 1.73 -20.30 19.69
C LYS A 209 0.40 -20.00 20.40
N PHE A 210 -0.57 -19.47 19.65
CA PHE A 210 -1.90 -19.17 20.18
C PHE A 210 -2.78 -20.43 20.33
N LEU A 211 -2.73 -21.36 19.38
CA LEU A 211 -3.52 -22.61 19.42
C LEU A 211 -2.90 -23.72 20.29
N GLY A 212 -1.60 -23.69 20.51
CA GLY A 212 -0.84 -24.67 21.28
C GLY A 212 -0.14 -25.73 20.43
N CYS A 213 0.69 -26.54 21.08
CA CYS A 213 1.64 -27.48 20.45
C CYS A 213 0.97 -28.66 19.71
N ASN A 214 -0.33 -28.88 19.89
CA ASN A 214 -1.10 -29.92 19.19
C ASN A 214 -1.32 -29.60 17.71
N TYR A 215 -0.99 -28.38 17.27
CA TYR A 215 -1.08 -27.95 15.88
C TYR A 215 0.33 -27.81 15.29
N ALA A 216 0.55 -28.40 14.12
CA ALA A 216 1.87 -28.40 13.49
C ALA A 216 2.14 -27.08 12.75
N LEU A 217 3.38 -26.60 12.78
CA LEU A 217 3.79 -25.46 11.94
C LEU A 217 3.65 -25.85 10.46
N GLY A 218 3.03 -24.98 9.66
CA GLY A 218 2.72 -25.26 8.26
C GLY A 218 1.49 -26.13 8.04
N GLU A 219 0.73 -26.47 9.10
CA GLU A 219 -0.49 -27.24 8.95
C GLU A 219 -1.50 -26.52 8.05
N SER A 220 -2.12 -27.25 7.13
CA SER A 220 -3.11 -26.76 6.19
C SER A 220 -4.35 -26.19 6.87
N ILE A 221 -4.75 -24.98 6.47
CA ILE A 221 -6.00 -24.32 6.88
C ILE A 221 -6.86 -24.12 5.62
N PHE A 222 -6.81 -22.94 5.00
CA PHE A 222 -7.44 -22.71 3.69
C PHE A 222 -6.58 -23.22 2.53
N GLY A 223 -5.27 -23.23 2.70
CA GLY A 223 -4.32 -23.87 1.80
C GLY A 223 -4.15 -25.34 2.16
N LEU A 224 -4.23 -26.22 1.17
CA LEU A 224 -4.09 -27.67 1.33
C LEU A 224 -2.88 -28.16 0.54
N THR A 225 -2.12 -29.09 1.09
CA THR A 225 -1.19 -29.92 0.32
C THR A 225 -1.95 -31.05 -0.39
N ASP A 226 -1.35 -31.69 -1.38
CA ASP A 226 -1.90 -32.92 -1.99
C ASP A 226 -2.24 -33.98 -0.93
N GLN A 227 -1.32 -34.22 0.01
CA GLN A 227 -1.53 -35.15 1.11
C GLN A 227 -2.77 -34.77 1.93
N LYS A 228 -2.87 -33.51 2.39
CA LYS A 228 -4.00 -33.07 3.20
C LYS A 228 -5.32 -33.19 2.44
N LYS A 229 -5.35 -32.77 1.17
CA LYS A 229 -6.54 -32.85 0.32
C LYS A 229 -7.06 -34.29 0.23
N ASN A 230 -6.16 -35.26 0.05
CA ASN A 230 -6.52 -36.68 -0.04
C ASN A 230 -6.95 -37.26 1.31
N GLU A 231 -6.36 -36.82 2.43
CA GLU A 231 -6.76 -37.23 3.78
C GLU A 231 -8.16 -36.76 4.21
N LEU A 232 -8.68 -35.68 3.61
CA LEU A 232 -9.96 -35.09 4.01
C LEU A 232 -11.19 -35.87 3.48
N ASP A 233 -11.00 -36.84 2.59
CA ASP A 233 -12.07 -37.68 2.00
C ASP A 233 -13.27 -36.84 1.50
N LEU A 234 -12.96 -35.87 0.64
CA LEU A 234 -13.92 -34.86 0.21
C LEU A 234 -14.94 -35.43 -0.78
N SER A 235 -16.22 -35.09 -0.58
CA SER A 235 -17.28 -35.37 -1.54
C SER A 235 -17.12 -34.56 -2.84
N ASP A 236 -17.82 -34.96 -3.92
CA ASP A 236 -17.80 -34.23 -5.20
C ASP A 236 -18.21 -32.75 -5.04
N ILE A 237 -19.19 -32.48 -4.18
CA ILE A 237 -19.65 -31.12 -3.88
C ILE A 237 -18.53 -30.31 -3.20
N GLU A 238 -17.77 -30.92 -2.30
CA GLU A 238 -16.63 -30.28 -1.65
C GLU A 238 -15.46 -30.07 -2.61
N LEU A 239 -15.17 -31.05 -3.46
CA LEU A 239 -14.12 -30.94 -4.48
C LEU A 239 -14.38 -29.79 -5.46
N ASN A 240 -15.64 -29.44 -5.74
CA ASN A 240 -15.98 -28.31 -6.61
C ASN A 240 -15.47 -26.94 -6.09
N ILE A 241 -15.33 -26.78 -4.78
CA ILE A 241 -14.80 -25.56 -4.17
C ILE A 241 -13.30 -25.65 -3.84
N ILE A 242 -12.65 -26.76 -4.18
CA ILE A 242 -11.19 -26.91 -4.12
C ILE A 242 -10.57 -26.49 -5.45
N LYS A 243 -9.75 -25.43 -5.42
CA LYS A 243 -9.13 -24.84 -6.61
C LYS A 243 -7.61 -25.00 -6.60
N PRO A 244 -6.93 -25.12 -7.75
CA PRO A 244 -5.48 -25.26 -7.79
C PRO A 244 -4.82 -23.94 -7.34
N TYR A 245 -3.90 -24.03 -6.39
CA TYR A 245 -3.26 -22.88 -5.75
C TYR A 245 -1.78 -22.78 -6.13
N TYR A 246 -1.36 -21.61 -6.59
CA TYR A 246 -0.03 -21.37 -7.13
C TYR A 246 0.71 -20.32 -6.33
N THR A 247 2.01 -20.52 -6.20
CA THR A 247 2.92 -19.60 -5.51
C THR A 247 4.05 -19.17 -6.44
N THR A 248 5.03 -18.45 -5.89
CA THR A 248 6.25 -18.07 -6.61
C THR A 248 7.10 -19.25 -7.06
N GLU A 249 6.82 -20.47 -6.57
CA GLU A 249 7.47 -21.69 -7.05
C GLU A 249 7.11 -22.03 -8.50
N GLN A 250 5.87 -21.72 -8.93
CA GLN A 250 5.39 -22.04 -10.28
C GLN A 250 5.30 -20.82 -11.20
N ILE A 251 5.33 -19.61 -10.65
CA ILE A 251 5.10 -18.36 -11.39
C ILE A 251 6.42 -17.64 -11.59
N HIS A 252 6.93 -17.66 -12.83
CA HIS A 252 8.25 -17.15 -13.20
C HIS A 252 8.14 -15.96 -14.18
N LYS A 253 9.24 -15.23 -14.39
CA LYS A 253 9.25 -14.17 -15.41
C LYS A 253 8.89 -14.79 -16.77
N TYR A 254 7.97 -14.14 -17.48
CA TYR A 254 7.35 -14.55 -18.76
C TYR A 254 6.34 -15.71 -18.71
N TYR A 255 6.51 -16.73 -17.88
CA TYR A 255 5.68 -17.95 -17.96
C TYR A 255 5.26 -18.49 -16.59
N SER A 256 4.23 -19.33 -16.60
CA SER A 256 3.74 -20.04 -15.40
C SER A 256 3.72 -21.54 -15.66
N ASN A 257 4.14 -22.33 -14.68
CA ASN A 257 4.10 -23.80 -14.73
C ASN A 257 2.73 -24.30 -14.25
N PRO A 258 1.99 -25.13 -15.02
CA PRO A 258 0.68 -25.63 -14.62
C PRO A 258 0.72 -26.66 -13.49
N ASN A 259 1.88 -27.25 -13.20
CA ASN A 259 2.02 -28.30 -12.18
C ASN A 259 2.08 -27.70 -10.77
N ASN A 260 0.93 -27.62 -10.10
CA ASN A 260 0.81 -27.26 -8.69
C ASN A 260 0.82 -28.50 -7.78
N SER A 261 1.21 -28.29 -6.52
CA SER A 261 1.09 -29.27 -5.41
C SER A 261 0.21 -28.76 -4.26
N LEU A 262 -0.30 -27.53 -4.40
CA LEU A 262 -1.12 -26.85 -3.40
C LEU A 262 -2.52 -26.60 -3.95
N TRP A 263 -3.49 -26.59 -3.04
CA TRP A 263 -4.90 -26.36 -3.32
C TRP A 263 -5.48 -25.34 -2.36
N LEU A 264 -6.59 -24.72 -2.75
CA LEU A 264 -7.26 -23.69 -1.97
C LEU A 264 -8.72 -24.09 -1.75
N ILE A 265 -9.18 -24.02 -0.51
CA ILE A 265 -10.60 -23.99 -0.18
C ILE A 265 -11.14 -22.61 -0.56
N TYR A 266 -11.82 -22.52 -1.71
CA TYR A 266 -12.23 -21.25 -2.31
C TYR A 266 -13.66 -20.86 -1.89
N THR A 267 -13.76 -20.10 -0.80
CA THR A 267 -15.04 -19.72 -0.18
C THR A 267 -15.21 -18.20 -0.16
N ASP A 268 -16.22 -17.69 -0.87
CA ASP A 268 -16.50 -16.25 -0.94
C ASP A 268 -17.32 -15.74 0.28
N SER A 269 -17.86 -14.52 0.19
CA SER A 269 -18.66 -13.91 1.25
C SER A 269 -19.96 -14.66 1.58
N LYS A 270 -20.44 -15.57 0.72
CA LYS A 270 -21.61 -16.41 1.00
C LYS A 270 -21.33 -17.39 2.15
N PHE A 271 -20.06 -17.66 2.44
CA PHE A 271 -19.62 -18.56 3.51
C PHE A 271 -19.46 -17.89 4.88
N LYS A 272 -19.99 -16.67 5.03
CA LYS A 272 -19.98 -15.90 6.28
C LYS A 272 -20.97 -16.43 7.33
N ASN A 273 -21.99 -17.16 6.92
CA ASN A 273 -22.95 -17.79 7.83
C ASN A 273 -22.42 -19.18 8.23
N PRO A 274 -22.40 -19.58 9.52
CA PRO A 274 -22.02 -20.93 9.93
C PRO A 274 -22.74 -22.07 9.17
N ASN A 275 -24.02 -21.87 8.81
CA ASN A 275 -24.82 -22.87 8.10
C ASN A 275 -24.47 -22.99 6.60
N SER A 276 -23.68 -22.06 6.06
CA SER A 276 -23.23 -22.11 4.65
C SER A 276 -22.38 -23.34 4.33
N MET A 277 -21.79 -23.96 5.36
CA MET A 277 -20.95 -25.15 5.24
C MET A 277 -21.70 -26.47 5.51
N ASN A 278 -23.03 -26.45 5.66
CA ASN A 278 -23.81 -27.67 5.97
C ASN A 278 -23.70 -28.75 4.88
N ASN A 279 -23.55 -28.35 3.62
CA ASN A 279 -23.35 -29.27 2.49
C ASN A 279 -21.89 -29.68 2.28
N TYR A 280 -20.98 -29.24 3.17
CA TYR A 280 -19.53 -29.42 3.06
C TYR A 280 -18.97 -29.97 4.39
N PRO A 281 -19.45 -31.13 4.87
CA PRO A 281 -19.22 -31.58 6.24
C PRO A 281 -17.74 -31.84 6.59
N ASN A 282 -16.94 -32.35 5.64
CA ASN A 282 -15.53 -32.66 5.87
C ASN A 282 -14.69 -31.38 5.88
N LEU A 283 -14.96 -30.45 4.95
CA LEU A 283 -14.34 -29.12 4.97
C LEU A 283 -14.73 -28.31 6.20
N LYS A 284 -15.99 -28.39 6.62
CA LYS A 284 -16.47 -27.75 7.85
C LYS A 284 -15.71 -28.28 9.06
N LYS A 285 -15.66 -29.60 9.22
CA LYS A 285 -14.92 -30.27 10.31
C LYS A 285 -13.46 -29.86 10.33
N HIS A 286 -12.81 -29.75 9.16
CA HIS A 286 -11.43 -29.30 9.03
C HIS A 286 -11.26 -27.84 9.48
N LEU A 287 -12.06 -26.90 8.95
CA LEU A 287 -11.94 -25.47 9.26
C LEU A 287 -12.33 -25.14 10.71
N ASP A 288 -13.27 -25.88 11.30
CA ASP A 288 -13.69 -25.69 12.70
C ASP A 288 -12.52 -25.83 13.69
N ARG A 289 -11.52 -26.68 13.37
CA ARG A 289 -10.28 -26.83 14.14
C ARG A 289 -9.49 -25.53 14.28
N PHE A 290 -9.62 -24.63 13.31
CA PHE A 290 -8.85 -23.38 13.23
C PHE A 290 -9.70 -22.12 13.47
N SER A 291 -10.96 -22.27 13.85
CA SER A 291 -11.92 -21.17 14.05
C SER A 291 -11.37 -20.01 14.88
N ASN A 292 -10.58 -20.30 15.93
CA ASN A 292 -10.00 -19.30 16.82
C ASN A 292 -8.89 -18.44 16.18
N VAL A 293 -8.27 -18.89 15.09
CA VAL A 293 -7.23 -18.13 14.38
C VAL A 293 -7.72 -17.52 13.07
N ILE A 294 -8.94 -17.83 12.63
CA ILE A 294 -9.49 -17.26 11.39
C ILE A 294 -9.92 -15.80 11.65
N THR A 295 -9.21 -14.87 11.01
CA THR A 295 -9.42 -13.42 11.19
C THR A 295 -10.07 -12.75 9.96
N SER A 296 -10.70 -13.52 9.10
CA SER A 296 -11.41 -13.00 7.94
C SER A 296 -12.60 -12.11 8.34
N ASP A 297 -12.90 -11.09 7.55
CA ASP A 297 -14.13 -10.27 7.73
C ASP A 297 -15.39 -11.07 7.34
N ASN A 298 -15.18 -12.17 6.61
CA ASN A 298 -16.19 -13.15 6.19
C ASN A 298 -16.08 -14.46 7.00
N LYS A 299 -15.44 -14.43 8.18
CA LYS A 299 -15.45 -15.56 9.11
C LYS A 299 -16.90 -16.01 9.42
N PRO A 300 -17.15 -17.30 9.71
CA PRO A 300 -16.16 -18.33 10.05
C PRO A 300 -15.45 -18.95 8.85
N TYR A 301 -16.09 -19.05 7.68
CA TYR A 301 -15.56 -19.87 6.59
C TYR A 301 -15.26 -19.13 5.30
N GLY A 302 -15.64 -17.86 5.15
CA GLY A 302 -15.35 -17.08 3.94
C GLY A 302 -13.94 -16.47 3.96
N LEU A 303 -13.26 -16.48 2.81
CA LEU A 303 -12.01 -15.77 2.58
C LEU A 303 -12.22 -14.26 2.78
N HIS A 304 -11.18 -13.55 3.27
CA HIS A 304 -11.29 -12.11 3.53
C HIS A 304 -11.58 -11.35 2.22
N ARG A 305 -10.94 -11.75 1.11
CA ARG A 305 -11.29 -11.33 -0.26
C ARG A 305 -11.04 -12.48 -1.25
N ALA A 306 -12.10 -13.16 -1.68
CA ALA A 306 -12.04 -14.24 -2.67
C ALA A 306 -11.82 -13.74 -4.11
N ARG A 307 -12.24 -12.49 -4.42
CA ARG A 307 -12.25 -11.90 -5.77
C ARG A 307 -13.23 -12.61 -6.71
N GLU A 308 -13.47 -12.02 -7.88
CA GLU A 308 -14.27 -12.70 -8.91
C GLU A 308 -13.45 -13.85 -9.50
N GLU A 309 -14.03 -15.05 -9.52
CA GLU A 309 -13.34 -16.27 -9.97
C GLU A 309 -12.81 -16.16 -11.41
N ARG A 310 -13.47 -15.35 -12.26
CA ARG A 310 -13.06 -15.11 -13.66
C ARG A 310 -11.61 -14.64 -13.80
N PHE A 311 -11.07 -13.95 -12.79
CA PHE A 311 -9.68 -13.49 -12.83
C PHE A 311 -8.69 -14.66 -12.78
N PHE A 312 -9.04 -15.76 -12.14
CA PHE A 312 -8.13 -16.90 -11.97
C PHE A 312 -8.29 -17.95 -13.08
N ARG A 313 -9.35 -17.88 -13.87
CA ARG A 313 -9.66 -18.87 -14.92
C ARG A 313 -9.12 -18.46 -16.28
N GLY A 314 -8.64 -19.43 -17.06
CA GLY A 314 -8.12 -19.22 -18.42
C GLY A 314 -7.00 -18.18 -18.53
N GLU A 315 -6.90 -17.53 -19.70
CA GLU A 315 -5.80 -16.61 -20.03
C GLU A 315 -5.76 -15.34 -19.15
N LYS A 316 -4.56 -15.02 -18.64
CA LYS A 316 -4.29 -13.86 -17.78
C LYS A 316 -2.79 -13.58 -17.67
N ILE A 317 -2.45 -12.41 -17.14
CA ILE A 317 -1.10 -12.06 -16.70
C ILE A 317 -1.06 -12.00 -15.18
N LEU A 318 -0.08 -12.65 -14.58
CA LEU A 318 0.21 -12.60 -13.15
C LEU A 318 1.38 -11.64 -12.91
N ALA A 319 1.21 -10.65 -12.07
CA ALA A 319 2.23 -9.66 -11.74
C ALA A 319 2.63 -9.80 -10.27
N LEU A 320 3.91 -10.09 -10.00
CA LEU A 320 4.38 -10.24 -8.62
C LEU A 320 4.39 -8.88 -7.91
N ARG A 321 3.66 -8.77 -6.79
CA ARG A 321 3.46 -7.49 -6.08
C ARG A 321 4.74 -6.93 -5.47
N LYS A 322 5.64 -7.81 -5.01
CA LYS A 322 6.92 -7.43 -4.41
C LYS A 322 8.02 -8.20 -5.11
N CYS A 323 8.81 -7.48 -5.90
CA CYS A 323 9.92 -8.06 -6.66
C CYS A 323 11.25 -7.67 -6.03
N VAL A 324 12.24 -8.55 -6.15
CA VAL A 324 13.65 -8.23 -5.88
C VAL A 324 14.31 -7.98 -7.23
N GLY A 325 14.96 -6.82 -7.39
CA GLY A 325 15.63 -6.44 -8.63
C GLY A 325 14.70 -5.79 -9.65
N THR A 326 13.92 -6.58 -10.41
CA THR A 326 13.08 -6.08 -11.52
C THR A 326 11.64 -6.56 -11.39
N PRO A 327 10.63 -5.79 -11.84
CA PRO A 327 9.27 -6.27 -11.99
C PRO A 327 9.21 -7.58 -12.80
N SER A 328 8.29 -8.46 -12.42
CA SER A 328 8.10 -9.76 -13.07
C SER A 328 6.63 -9.99 -13.41
N PHE A 329 6.39 -10.29 -14.69
CA PHE A 329 5.07 -10.57 -15.23
C PHE A 329 5.07 -11.94 -15.93
N SER A 330 4.03 -12.74 -15.69
CA SER A 330 3.92 -14.12 -16.17
C SER A 330 2.65 -14.30 -16.96
N TYR A 331 2.74 -14.93 -18.11
CA TYR A 331 1.57 -15.41 -18.84
C TYR A 331 1.09 -16.73 -18.26
N SER A 332 -0.24 -16.93 -18.18
CA SER A 332 -0.89 -18.18 -17.81
C SER A 332 -2.16 -18.34 -18.64
N ASP A 333 -2.39 -19.54 -19.18
CA ASP A 333 -3.56 -19.94 -20.00
C ASP A 333 -4.43 -21.04 -19.36
N PHE A 334 -4.13 -21.42 -18.11
CA PHE A 334 -4.84 -22.43 -17.33
C PHE A 334 -5.42 -21.82 -16.05
N ASP A 335 -6.30 -22.53 -15.34
CA ASP A 335 -6.85 -22.09 -14.06
C ASP A 335 -5.74 -21.96 -13.00
N CYS A 336 -5.49 -20.74 -12.53
CA CYS A 336 -4.36 -20.42 -11.65
C CYS A 336 -4.81 -19.43 -10.58
N TYR A 337 -5.07 -19.95 -9.37
CA TYR A 337 -5.50 -19.17 -8.22
C TYR A 337 -4.27 -18.78 -7.41
N VAL A 338 -4.17 -17.48 -7.11
CA VAL A 338 -3.00 -16.88 -6.49
C VAL A 338 -3.41 -16.00 -5.33
N SER A 339 -2.56 -15.91 -4.30
CA SER A 339 -2.79 -15.02 -3.17
C SER A 339 -2.48 -13.56 -3.53
N ALA A 340 -2.74 -12.65 -2.60
CA ALA A 340 -2.41 -11.23 -2.69
C ALA A 340 -0.90 -10.91 -2.81
N THR A 341 -0.05 -11.94 -2.90
CA THR A 341 1.32 -11.84 -3.40
C THR A 341 1.35 -11.42 -4.87
N PHE A 342 0.28 -11.65 -5.63
CA PHE A 342 0.18 -11.30 -7.04
C PHE A 342 -0.97 -10.31 -7.29
N TYR A 343 -0.80 -9.52 -8.35
CA TYR A 343 -1.90 -8.91 -9.09
C TYR A 343 -2.19 -9.75 -10.34
N VAL A 344 -3.42 -9.65 -10.84
CA VAL A 344 -3.90 -10.37 -12.00
C VAL A 344 -4.44 -9.35 -13.00
N ILE A 345 -3.94 -9.40 -14.23
CA ILE A 345 -4.42 -8.59 -15.35
C ILE A 345 -5.12 -9.53 -16.33
N LYS A 346 -6.38 -9.24 -16.64
CA LYS A 346 -7.20 -9.99 -17.57
C LYS A 346 -7.95 -9.01 -18.47
N THR A 347 -7.53 -8.92 -19.71
CA THR A 347 -8.07 -8.02 -20.74
C THR A 347 -8.22 -8.78 -22.05
N ASP A 348 -9.22 -8.41 -22.83
CA ASP A 348 -9.44 -8.81 -24.22
C ASP A 348 -9.04 -7.71 -25.22
N ARG A 349 -8.71 -6.51 -24.72
CA ARG A 349 -8.38 -5.32 -25.53
C ARG A 349 -6.97 -5.37 -26.12
N VAL A 350 -6.10 -6.19 -25.55
CA VAL A 350 -4.69 -6.34 -25.94
C VAL A 350 -4.30 -7.81 -25.87
N ASN A 351 -3.52 -8.29 -26.84
CA ASN A 351 -2.97 -9.64 -26.80
C ASN A 351 -2.08 -9.84 -25.56
N LEU A 352 -2.43 -10.81 -24.71
CA LEU A 352 -1.78 -11.00 -23.40
C LEU A 352 -0.33 -11.50 -23.50
N LYS A 353 0.03 -12.25 -24.55
CA LYS A 353 1.42 -12.68 -24.79
C LYS A 353 2.29 -11.50 -25.19
N TYR A 354 1.81 -10.65 -26.11
CA TYR A 354 2.46 -9.40 -26.48
C TYR A 354 2.63 -8.49 -25.26
N LEU A 355 1.57 -8.29 -24.48
CA LEU A 355 1.60 -7.43 -23.30
C LEU A 355 2.57 -7.97 -22.24
N THR A 356 2.65 -9.29 -22.05
CA THR A 356 3.65 -9.92 -21.17
C THR A 356 5.07 -9.63 -21.63
N GLY A 357 5.33 -9.68 -22.94
CA GLY A 357 6.64 -9.30 -23.52
C GLY A 357 6.97 -7.83 -23.26
N LEU A 358 6.02 -6.93 -23.51
CA LEU A 358 6.20 -5.49 -23.29
C LEU A 358 6.44 -5.14 -21.81
N LEU A 359 5.64 -5.70 -20.90
CA LEU A 359 5.75 -5.44 -19.46
C LEU A 359 7.06 -5.95 -18.86
N ASN A 360 7.68 -6.98 -19.45
CA ASN A 360 8.98 -7.49 -19.03
C ASN A 360 10.17 -6.87 -19.82
N SER A 361 9.91 -5.95 -20.75
CA SER A 361 10.95 -5.28 -21.54
C SER A 361 11.73 -4.27 -20.70
N LYS A 362 12.95 -3.94 -21.11
CA LYS A 362 13.81 -2.93 -20.46
C LYS A 362 13.17 -1.54 -20.35
N LEU A 363 12.18 -1.24 -21.20
CA LEU A 363 11.45 0.02 -21.14
C LEU A 363 10.56 0.11 -19.88
N ILE A 364 10.03 -1.03 -19.42
CA ILE A 364 9.06 -1.10 -18.32
C ILE A 364 9.66 -1.72 -17.05
N ALA A 365 10.48 -2.79 -17.17
CA ALA A 365 10.96 -3.62 -16.07
C ALA A 365 12.47 -3.81 -16.03
#